data_AF-A0A8S3BZJ3-F1
#
_entry.id   AF-A0A8S3BZJ3-F1
#
_cell.length_a   1.000
_cell.length_b   1.000
_cell.length_c   1.000
_cell.angle_alpha   90.00
_cell.angle_beta   90.00
_cell.angle_gamma   90.00
#
_symmetry.space_group_name_H-M   'P 1'
#
loop_
_entity.id
_entity.type
_entity.pdbx_description
1 polymer ?
#
loop_
_entity_poly.entity_id
_entity_poly.type
_entity_poly.pdbx_seq_one_letter_code
_entity_poly.pdbx_strand_id
1 'polypeptide(L)'
;MSSNPIINQTTSESKTVVVSDETSKQNIEIVQPPEILSSKQSSNSDSYETLSDSDENDDDDDDDGEYPDDLTFDWLDEQMRAGVDLRPLLSRILPGLPDNVSESTLYEIFMDLFLPFRQRKPLEQYKTLDDAVELISTRKNILILTGAGISVSCGIPDFRSRDGVYARLREEFPELPDPQSMFDINYFTHDPRPFFRFAKDIWPGQYQPSLAHHFIAELERQDKLLRNYTQNIDSLEHLSSITRLIQCHGSFSTATCRNCHYKVQSDEIKDEI
;
A
#
# COMPACT_ATOMS: atom_id res chain seq x y z
N MET A 1 3.19 51.18 -23.14
CA MET A 1 4.04 50.29 -23.96
C MET A 1 4.37 49.11 -23.04
N SER A 2 3.84 47.90 -23.25
CA SER A 2 4.03 47.00 -24.42
C SER A 2 5.50 46.59 -24.53
N SER A 3 5.88 45.30 -24.57
CA SER A 3 5.15 44.14 -25.13
C SER A 3 5.47 42.80 -24.42
N ASN A 4 4.61 41.78 -24.61
CA ASN A 4 4.92 40.37 -24.30
C ASN A 4 5.92 39.79 -25.34
N PRO A 5 6.65 38.72 -24.98
CA PRO A 5 6.42 37.41 -25.62
C PRO A 5 6.46 36.21 -24.62
N ILE A 6 5.44 35.33 -24.62
CA ILE A 6 5.35 34.01 -25.32
C ILE A 6 5.70 32.82 -24.41
N ILE A 7 4.86 31.77 -24.46
CA ILE A 7 4.99 30.49 -23.76
C ILE A 7 5.73 29.48 -24.65
N ASN A 8 6.48 28.55 -24.06
CA ASN A 8 6.80 27.25 -24.66
C ASN A 8 6.67 26.13 -23.62
N GLN A 9 6.31 24.93 -24.06
CA GLN A 9 6.11 23.73 -23.23
C GLN A 9 7.33 22.79 -23.30
N THR A 10 7.65 22.10 -22.21
CA THR A 10 8.48 20.86 -22.16
C THR A 10 8.23 20.21 -20.79
N THR A 11 7.37 19.17 -20.70
CA THR A 11 7.68 17.72 -20.76
C THR A 11 8.27 17.13 -19.47
N SER A 12 7.45 16.30 -18.80
CA SER A 12 7.83 15.14 -17.95
C SER A 12 9.07 15.27 -17.05
N GLU A 13 8.84 15.49 -15.75
CA GLU A 13 9.89 15.37 -14.72
C GLU A 13 10.29 13.90 -14.50
N SER A 14 11.59 13.60 -14.64
CA SER A 14 12.12 12.26 -14.39
C SER A 14 12.26 11.98 -12.89
N LYS A 15 11.65 10.90 -12.39
CA LYS A 15 11.93 10.40 -11.03
C LYS A 15 13.39 9.97 -10.91
N THR A 16 14.14 10.63 -10.02
CA THR A 16 15.50 10.21 -9.66
C THR A 16 15.46 9.26 -8.47
N VAL A 17 15.85 7.99 -8.68
CA VAL A 17 16.14 7.07 -7.57
C VAL A 17 17.57 7.34 -7.11
N VAL A 18 17.72 7.89 -5.90
CA VAL A 18 19.04 8.18 -5.32
C VAL A 18 19.53 6.97 -4.52
N VAL A 19 20.38 6.16 -5.14
CA VAL A 19 21.24 5.22 -4.42
C VAL A 19 22.50 5.99 -4.02
N SER A 20 22.73 6.16 -2.72
CA SER A 20 23.88 6.87 -2.19
C SER A 20 25.04 5.92 -1.90
N ASP A 21 26.07 5.95 -2.75
CA ASP A 21 27.42 5.53 -2.38
C ASP A 21 28.46 6.49 -3.00
N GLU A 22 29.57 6.71 -2.32
CA GLU A 22 30.57 7.72 -2.68
C GLU A 22 31.68 7.16 -3.58
N THR A 23 31.48 7.11 -4.90
CA THR A 23 32.55 7.42 -5.88
C THR A 23 32.08 7.49 -7.34
N SER A 24 32.93 8.07 -8.21
CA SER A 24 32.92 7.95 -9.68
C SER A 24 31.78 8.65 -10.44
N LYS A 25 32.07 9.86 -10.93
CA LYS A 25 31.24 10.56 -11.93
C LYS A 25 31.53 10.03 -13.34
N GLN A 26 30.55 9.47 -14.03
CA GLN A 26 30.51 9.36 -15.49
C GLN A 26 29.10 9.65 -16.01
N ASN A 27 29.00 10.52 -17.02
CA ASN A 27 27.74 10.75 -17.74
C ASN A 27 27.64 9.75 -18.90
N ILE A 28 26.47 9.15 -19.10
CA ILE A 28 26.18 8.26 -20.24
C ILE A 28 24.85 8.71 -20.85
N GLU A 29 24.82 8.97 -22.15
CA GLU A 29 23.58 9.26 -22.89
C GLU A 29 22.81 7.97 -23.17
N ILE A 30 21.49 7.99 -22.95
CA ILE A 30 20.60 6.85 -23.21
C ILE A 30 19.94 7.03 -24.57
N VAL A 31 20.19 6.10 -25.49
CA VAL A 31 19.51 6.03 -26.80
C VAL A 31 18.20 5.28 -26.64
N GLN A 32 17.10 5.83 -27.17
CA GLN A 32 15.78 5.20 -27.08
C GLN A 32 15.63 3.97 -28.03
N PRO A 33 14.85 2.95 -27.62
CA PRO A 33 14.47 1.83 -28.50
C PRO A 33 13.43 2.24 -29.55
N PRO A 34 13.30 1.50 -30.67
CA PRO A 34 12.43 1.88 -31.78
C PRO A 34 10.95 1.54 -31.57
N GLU A 35 10.07 2.32 -32.18
CA GLU A 35 8.62 2.10 -32.23
C GLU A 35 8.23 0.83 -33.03
N ILE A 36 7.16 0.16 -32.62
CA ILE A 36 6.60 -1.01 -33.30
C ILE A 36 5.38 -0.59 -34.13
N LEU A 37 5.36 -0.96 -35.42
CA LEU A 37 4.31 -0.53 -36.36
C LEU A 37 2.98 -1.26 -36.11
N SER A 38 1.89 -0.49 -36.03
CA SER A 38 0.51 -1.00 -36.16
C SER A 38 0.14 -1.28 -37.62
N SER A 39 -0.41 -2.45 -37.92
CA SER A 39 -1.00 -2.79 -39.22
C SER A 39 -2.53 -2.56 -39.24
N LYS A 40 -3.10 -2.18 -40.40
CA LYS A 40 -4.53 -1.92 -40.60
C LYS A 40 -5.07 -2.64 -41.83
N GLN A 41 -6.25 -3.29 -41.72
CA GLN A 41 -7.34 -3.42 -42.73
C GLN A 41 -8.44 -4.36 -42.18
N SER A 42 -9.66 -3.87 -41.89
CA SER A 42 -10.89 -3.94 -42.72
C SER A 42 -11.52 -5.35 -42.86
N SER A 43 -12.84 -5.60 -42.86
CA SER A 43 -14.01 -4.78 -43.29
C SER A 43 -15.38 -5.32 -42.83
N ASN A 44 -16.45 -4.50 -42.89
CA ASN A 44 -17.93 -4.75 -43.12
C ASN A 44 -18.57 -6.15 -42.87
N SER A 45 -19.84 -6.32 -42.43
CA SER A 45 -20.94 -5.46 -41.90
C SER A 45 -21.93 -6.39 -41.09
N ASP A 46 -23.20 -6.14 -40.71
CA ASP A 46 -24.32 -5.29 -41.19
C ASP A 46 -25.46 -5.08 -40.12
N SER A 47 -26.70 -4.79 -40.56
CA SER A 47 -27.99 -4.61 -39.84
C SER A 47 -28.49 -5.86 -39.05
N TYR A 48 -29.47 -5.83 -38.11
CA TYR A 48 -30.84 -5.25 -38.10
C TYR A 48 -31.38 -4.87 -36.67
N GLU A 49 -32.64 -4.42 -36.60
CA GLU A 49 -33.40 -3.90 -35.43
C GLU A 49 -34.23 -4.99 -34.67
N THR A 50 -35.11 -4.77 -33.67
CA THR A 50 -35.73 -3.57 -33.01
C THR A 50 -36.28 -3.91 -31.58
N LEU A 51 -36.66 -2.87 -30.79
CA LEU A 51 -37.72 -2.81 -29.72
C LEU A 51 -37.48 -3.31 -28.25
N SER A 52 -37.75 -2.38 -27.31
CA SER A 52 -38.35 -2.53 -25.94
C SER A 52 -37.65 -3.40 -24.87
N ASP A 53 -37.66 -3.07 -23.57
CA ASP A 53 -38.11 -1.84 -22.86
C ASP A 53 -37.40 -1.72 -21.49
N SER A 54 -37.26 -0.48 -21.02
CA SER A 54 -36.95 -0.01 -19.64
C SER A 54 -36.32 -0.97 -18.60
N ASP A 55 -35.06 -0.70 -18.26
CA ASP A 55 -34.63 -0.38 -16.89
C ASP A 55 -33.55 0.73 -16.99
N GLU A 56 -33.50 1.66 -16.03
CA GLU A 56 -32.53 2.77 -16.05
C GLU A 56 -31.19 2.31 -15.44
N ASN A 57 -30.22 2.01 -16.29
CA ASN A 57 -28.83 1.85 -15.87
C ASN A 57 -28.26 3.22 -15.45
N ASP A 58 -27.62 3.28 -14.28
CA ASP A 58 -26.51 4.22 -14.06
C ASP A 58 -25.31 3.71 -14.87
N ASP A 59 -25.30 3.97 -16.18
CA ASP A 59 -24.14 3.73 -17.04
C ASP A 59 -23.04 4.76 -16.68
N ASP A 60 -22.29 4.49 -15.60
CA ASP A 60 -20.99 5.11 -15.34
C ASP A 60 -20.05 4.72 -16.52
N ASP A 61 -19.83 5.64 -17.47
CA ASP A 61 -18.90 5.53 -18.61
C ASP A 61 -17.42 5.40 -18.13
N ASP A 62 -17.08 4.26 -17.52
CA ASP A 62 -15.71 3.86 -17.19
C ASP A 62 -14.98 3.50 -18.50
N ASP A 63 -14.26 4.48 -19.07
CA ASP A 63 -13.35 4.42 -20.24
C ASP A 63 -12.75 3.03 -20.49
N ASP A 64 -13.47 2.22 -21.29
CA ASP A 64 -13.20 0.80 -21.55
C ASP A 64 -12.17 0.63 -22.67
N GLY A 65 -11.08 1.40 -22.55
CA GLY A 65 -9.93 1.43 -23.44
C GLY A 65 -9.14 0.12 -23.48
N GLU A 66 -9.71 -0.87 -24.20
CA GLU A 66 -9.18 -2.16 -24.65
C GLU A 66 -7.74 -2.45 -24.18
N TYR A 67 -7.63 -2.91 -22.92
CA TYR A 67 -6.36 -2.98 -22.22
C TYR A 67 -5.49 -4.16 -22.72
N PRO A 68 -4.17 -3.95 -22.94
CA PRO A 68 -3.23 -5.07 -23.05
C PRO A 68 -3.29 -5.93 -21.78
N ASP A 69 -3.38 -7.25 -21.97
CA ASP A 69 -3.66 -8.25 -20.93
C ASP A 69 -2.74 -8.18 -19.69
N ASP A 70 -3.19 -8.79 -18.59
CA ASP A 70 -2.55 -8.87 -17.26
C ASP A 70 -1.21 -9.68 -17.22
N LEU A 71 -0.63 -9.93 -18.40
CA LEU A 71 0.55 -10.74 -18.71
C LEU A 71 1.87 -10.31 -18.04
N THR A 72 1.85 -9.31 -17.15
CA THR A 72 3.03 -8.86 -16.41
C THR A 72 2.98 -9.20 -14.92
N PHE A 73 1.80 -9.29 -14.30
CA PHE A 73 1.68 -9.78 -12.93
C PHE A 73 1.64 -11.31 -12.89
N ASP A 74 0.71 -11.93 -13.64
CA ASP A 74 0.56 -13.38 -13.70
C ASP A 74 1.83 -14.08 -14.19
N TRP A 75 2.53 -13.49 -15.16
CA TRP A 75 3.82 -14.01 -15.64
C TRP A 75 4.90 -13.96 -14.55
N LEU A 76 4.94 -12.93 -13.71
CA LEU A 76 5.93 -12.84 -12.64
C LEU A 76 5.63 -13.78 -11.49
N ASP A 77 4.35 -13.97 -11.12
CA ASP A 77 3.94 -14.99 -10.16
C ASP A 77 4.25 -16.41 -10.70
N GLU A 78 4.09 -16.66 -12.00
CA GLU A 78 4.59 -17.89 -12.63
C GLU A 78 6.13 -18.00 -12.53
N GLN A 79 6.89 -16.93 -12.78
CA GLN A 79 8.35 -16.93 -12.65
C GLN A 79 8.81 -17.16 -11.19
N MET A 80 8.10 -16.58 -10.22
CA MET A 80 8.31 -16.79 -8.79
C MET A 80 8.09 -18.25 -8.41
N ARG A 81 6.96 -18.84 -8.83
CA ARG A 81 6.62 -20.25 -8.58
C ARG A 81 7.57 -21.21 -9.29
N ALA A 82 8.14 -20.82 -10.42
CA ALA A 82 9.16 -21.56 -11.16
C ALA A 82 10.59 -21.39 -10.59
N GLY A 83 10.81 -20.46 -9.64
CA GLY A 83 12.12 -20.19 -9.04
C GLY A 83 13.11 -19.52 -10.00
N VAL A 84 12.63 -18.65 -10.88
CA VAL A 84 13.46 -17.97 -11.89
C VAL A 84 14.16 -16.75 -11.29
N ASP A 85 15.49 -16.80 -11.22
CA ASP A 85 16.32 -15.68 -10.79
C ASP A 85 16.18 -14.47 -11.73
N LEU A 86 15.68 -13.34 -11.21
CA LEU A 86 15.54 -12.08 -11.95
C LEU A 86 16.83 -11.25 -11.99
N ARG A 87 17.86 -11.57 -11.20
CA ARG A 87 19.12 -10.81 -11.14
C ARG A 87 19.79 -10.64 -12.52
N PRO A 88 19.87 -11.66 -13.41
CA PRO A 88 20.47 -11.49 -14.74
C PRO A 88 19.67 -10.58 -15.67
N LEU A 89 18.38 -10.40 -15.41
CA LEU A 89 17.51 -9.45 -16.12
C LEU A 89 17.69 -8.04 -15.54
N LEU A 90 17.54 -7.89 -14.22
CA LEU A 90 17.62 -6.61 -13.52
C LEU A 90 19.01 -5.96 -13.62
N SER A 91 20.10 -6.70 -13.47
CA SER A 91 21.46 -6.17 -13.63
C SER A 91 21.79 -5.65 -15.05
N ARG A 92 20.96 -5.96 -16.06
CA ARG A 92 21.09 -5.39 -17.42
C ARG A 92 20.41 -4.03 -17.57
N ILE A 93 19.53 -3.67 -16.64
CA ILE A 93 18.72 -2.43 -16.66
C ILE A 93 19.20 -1.48 -15.56
N LEU A 94 19.60 -2.04 -14.41
CA LEU A 94 20.17 -1.36 -13.25
C LEU A 94 21.64 -1.82 -13.06
N PRO A 95 22.58 -1.35 -13.90
CA PRO A 95 23.99 -1.66 -13.75
C PRO A 95 24.53 -1.05 -12.44
N GLY A 96 24.74 -1.91 -11.44
CA GLY A 96 25.07 -1.51 -10.06
C GLY A 96 24.24 -2.21 -8.97
N LEU A 97 23.24 -3.03 -9.35
CA LEU A 97 22.45 -3.86 -8.43
C LEU A 97 23.35 -4.74 -7.52
N PRO A 98 23.36 -4.57 -6.19
CA PRO A 98 24.27 -5.29 -5.30
C PRO A 98 24.01 -6.80 -5.23
N ASP A 99 25.07 -7.60 -5.16
CA ASP A 99 25.01 -9.08 -5.16
C ASP A 99 24.27 -9.67 -3.95
N ASN A 100 24.15 -8.93 -2.85
CA ASN A 100 23.49 -9.35 -1.61
C ASN A 100 21.98 -9.01 -1.52
N VAL A 101 21.38 -8.41 -2.56
CA VAL A 101 19.93 -8.13 -2.60
C VAL A 101 19.12 -9.45 -2.58
N SER A 102 18.11 -9.52 -1.71
CA SER A 102 17.27 -10.71 -1.54
C SER A 102 16.36 -10.99 -2.74
N GLU A 103 15.97 -12.25 -2.97
CA GLU A 103 15.03 -12.61 -4.05
C GLU A 103 13.72 -11.80 -3.96
N SER A 104 13.12 -11.68 -2.77
CA SER A 104 11.94 -10.84 -2.53
C SER A 104 12.14 -9.41 -3.02
N THR A 105 13.30 -8.81 -2.72
CA THR A 105 13.65 -7.46 -3.14
C THR A 105 13.94 -7.35 -4.64
N LEU A 106 14.37 -8.43 -5.30
CA LEU A 106 14.44 -8.47 -6.77
C LEU A 106 13.05 -8.44 -7.39
N TYR A 107 12.07 -9.15 -6.82
CA TYR A 107 10.67 -9.08 -7.28
C TYR A 107 10.05 -7.69 -7.03
N GLU A 108 10.33 -7.06 -5.87
CA GLU A 108 9.94 -5.66 -5.59
C GLU A 108 10.53 -4.69 -6.63
N ILE A 109 11.84 -4.75 -6.89
CA ILE A 109 12.51 -3.92 -7.88
C ILE A 109 11.96 -4.15 -9.30
N PHE A 110 11.63 -5.39 -9.66
CA PHE A 110 11.01 -5.69 -10.94
C PHE A 110 9.60 -5.07 -11.03
N MET A 111 8.78 -5.24 -10.00
CA MET A 111 7.43 -4.68 -9.93
C MET A 111 7.44 -3.15 -10.05
N ASP A 112 8.28 -2.46 -9.27
CA ASP A 112 8.45 -1.00 -9.31
C ASP A 112 8.92 -0.46 -10.67
N LEU A 113 9.67 -1.28 -11.43
CA LEU A 113 10.29 -0.90 -12.71
C LEU A 113 9.43 -1.25 -13.93
N PHE A 114 8.66 -2.34 -13.88
CA PHE A 114 7.92 -2.88 -15.03
C PHE A 114 6.41 -2.83 -14.90
N LEU A 115 5.85 -2.80 -13.68
CA LEU A 115 4.45 -2.43 -13.51
C LEU A 115 4.36 -0.91 -13.38
N PRO A 116 3.82 -0.20 -14.38
CA PRO A 116 3.50 1.20 -14.16
C PRO A 116 2.44 1.27 -13.08
N PHE A 117 2.78 1.82 -11.90
CA PHE A 117 1.80 2.22 -10.90
C PHE A 117 0.82 3.21 -11.54
N ARG A 118 -0.29 2.69 -12.09
CA ARG A 118 -1.35 3.45 -12.75
C ARG A 118 -2.05 4.29 -11.67
N GLN A 119 -1.49 5.47 -11.39
CA GLN A 119 -2.07 6.40 -10.43
C GLN A 119 -3.49 6.73 -10.87
N ARG A 120 -4.46 6.40 -10.01
CA ARG A 120 -5.87 6.72 -10.24
C ARG A 120 -6.01 8.22 -10.52
N LYS A 121 -6.49 8.57 -11.71
CA LYS A 121 -6.85 9.95 -12.05
C LYS A 121 -7.95 10.42 -11.07
N PRO A 122 -7.88 11.65 -10.53
CA PRO A 122 -8.98 12.22 -9.77
C PRO A 122 -10.28 12.24 -10.58
N LEU A 123 -11.41 12.02 -9.90
CA LEU A 123 -12.73 12.17 -10.51
C LEU A 123 -13.13 13.65 -10.46
N GLU A 124 -13.19 14.30 -11.61
CA GLU A 124 -13.38 15.75 -11.73
C GLU A 124 -14.75 16.25 -11.21
N GLN A 125 -15.72 15.34 -11.06
CA GLN A 125 -17.07 15.61 -10.54
C GLN A 125 -17.19 15.61 -9.02
N TYR A 126 -16.18 15.14 -8.27
CA TYR A 126 -16.20 15.09 -6.80
C TYR A 126 -14.99 15.82 -6.20
N LYS A 127 -15.21 17.01 -5.63
CA LYS A 127 -14.16 17.95 -5.18
C LYS A 127 -14.46 18.67 -3.85
N THR A 128 -15.70 18.66 -3.37
CA THR A 128 -16.12 19.40 -2.16
C THR A 128 -16.31 18.48 -0.94
N LEU A 129 -16.46 19.08 0.24
CA LEU A 129 -16.85 18.36 1.45
C LEU A 129 -18.29 17.84 1.35
N ASP A 130 -19.17 18.58 0.70
CA ASP A 130 -20.58 18.20 0.55
C ASP A 130 -20.70 16.98 -0.37
N ASP A 131 -19.90 16.91 -1.45
CA ASP A 131 -19.81 15.73 -2.35
C ASP A 131 -19.36 14.48 -1.57
N ALA A 132 -18.40 14.64 -0.65
CA ALA A 132 -17.92 13.55 0.20
C ALA A 132 -18.98 13.10 1.22
N VAL A 133 -19.74 14.03 1.80
CA VAL A 133 -20.89 13.73 2.67
C VAL A 133 -22.00 13.04 1.88
N GLU A 134 -22.29 13.50 0.65
CA GLU A 134 -23.28 12.87 -0.23
C GLU A 134 -22.88 11.43 -0.55
N LEU A 135 -21.67 11.20 -1.06
CA LEU A 135 -21.14 9.86 -1.37
C LEU A 135 -21.17 8.92 -0.15
N ILE A 136 -20.75 9.40 1.03
CA ILE A 136 -20.83 8.64 2.28
C ILE A 136 -22.29 8.37 2.68
N SER A 137 -23.23 9.26 2.35
CA SER A 137 -24.65 9.11 2.69
C SER A 137 -25.40 8.15 1.74
N THR A 138 -25.15 8.21 0.43
CA THR A 138 -25.91 7.49 -0.61
C THR A 138 -25.32 6.13 -0.96
N ARG A 139 -23.98 6.02 -1.05
CA ARG A 139 -23.34 4.79 -1.55
C ARG A 139 -23.33 3.68 -0.49
N LYS A 140 -23.35 2.44 -0.98
CA LYS A 140 -23.11 1.20 -0.22
C LYS A 140 -21.75 0.61 -0.61
N ASN A 141 -21.38 -0.51 -0.01
CA ASN A 141 -20.14 -1.24 -0.27
C ASN A 141 -18.87 -0.39 -0.09
N ILE A 142 -18.89 0.55 0.86
CA ILE A 142 -17.78 1.44 1.19
C ILE A 142 -16.59 0.61 1.72
N LEU A 143 -15.47 0.66 1.02
CA LEU A 143 -14.19 0.12 1.50
C LEU A 143 -13.44 1.23 2.24
N ILE A 144 -12.97 0.93 3.45
CA ILE A 144 -12.20 1.87 4.27
C ILE A 144 -10.79 1.31 4.50
N LEU A 145 -9.79 2.19 4.36
CA LEU A 145 -8.38 1.89 4.62
C LEU A 145 -7.93 2.69 5.84
N THR A 146 -7.42 2.00 6.87
CA THR A 146 -7.07 2.58 8.16
C THR A 146 -5.62 2.31 8.55
N GLY A 147 -5.13 3.11 9.50
CA GLY A 147 -3.76 3.11 10.01
C GLY A 147 -3.62 4.08 11.18
N ALA A 148 -2.42 4.19 11.74
CA ALA A 148 -2.19 4.72 13.10
C ALA A 148 -2.86 6.06 13.43
N GLY A 149 -3.09 6.93 12.43
CA GLY A 149 -3.80 8.21 12.59
C GLY A 149 -5.17 8.11 13.28
N ILE A 150 -5.91 7.01 13.14
CA ILE A 150 -7.19 6.82 13.86
C ILE A 150 -6.99 6.52 15.36
N SER A 151 -5.81 6.02 15.75
CA SER A 151 -5.48 5.61 17.11
C SER A 151 -4.72 6.68 17.92
N VAL A 152 -4.16 7.72 17.27
CA VAL A 152 -3.44 8.82 17.94
C VAL A 152 -4.30 9.50 19.02
N SER A 153 -5.58 9.75 18.72
CA SER A 153 -6.52 10.35 19.67
C SER A 153 -6.95 9.42 20.82
N CYS A 154 -6.64 8.13 20.73
CA CYS A 154 -6.87 7.15 21.79
C CYS A 154 -5.78 7.18 22.87
N GLY A 155 -4.66 7.85 22.62
CA GLY A 155 -3.45 7.84 23.46
C GLY A 155 -2.35 6.90 22.99
N ILE A 156 -2.56 6.19 21.86
CA ILE A 156 -1.53 5.36 21.21
C ILE A 156 -0.69 6.28 20.32
N PRO A 157 0.59 6.57 20.64
CA PRO A 157 1.41 7.42 19.78
C PRO A 157 1.63 6.73 18.44
N ASP A 158 1.69 7.52 17.36
CA ASP A 158 2.07 6.98 16.06
C ASP A 158 3.55 6.55 16.05
N PHE A 159 3.94 5.90 14.96
CA PHE A 159 5.33 5.53 14.76
C PHE A 159 6.22 6.72 14.39
N ARG A 160 5.73 7.62 13.50
CA ARG A 160 6.57 8.48 12.66
C ARG A 160 6.63 9.97 13.07
N SER A 161 5.76 10.44 13.95
CA SER A 161 5.78 11.83 14.43
C SER A 161 6.98 12.09 15.35
N ARG A 162 7.30 13.39 15.55
CA ARG A 162 8.46 13.85 16.36
C ARG A 162 8.52 13.22 17.75
N ASP A 163 7.37 13.06 18.40
CA ASP A 163 7.25 12.53 19.76
C ASP A 163 6.73 11.06 19.76
N GLY A 164 6.76 10.40 18.60
CA GLY A 164 6.23 9.05 18.37
C GLY A 164 7.14 7.93 18.87
N VAL A 165 6.71 6.69 18.62
CA VAL A 165 7.43 5.46 19.03
C VAL A 165 8.90 5.48 18.54
N TYR A 166 9.14 5.91 17.30
CA TYR A 166 10.46 5.92 16.67
C TYR A 166 11.41 7.01 17.20
N ALA A 167 10.95 7.94 18.04
CA ALA A 167 11.82 8.83 18.79
C ALA A 167 12.28 8.14 20.08
N ARG A 168 11.31 7.71 20.91
CA ARG A 168 11.55 7.10 22.22
C ARG A 168 12.42 5.84 22.13
N LEU A 169 12.23 4.99 21.12
CA LEU A 169 13.06 3.79 20.95
C LEU A 169 14.50 4.07 20.55
N ARG A 170 14.82 5.22 19.91
CA ARG A 170 16.22 5.61 19.64
C ARG A 170 16.94 6.16 20.87
N GLU A 171 16.20 6.59 21.88
CA GLU A 171 16.74 6.97 23.19
C GLU A 171 16.90 5.74 24.10
N GLU A 172 15.94 4.81 24.11
CA GLU A 172 16.00 3.58 24.91
C GLU A 172 16.92 2.50 24.31
N PHE A 173 17.04 2.42 22.97
CA PHE A 173 17.83 1.41 22.25
C PHE A 173 18.70 2.05 21.15
N PRO A 174 19.86 2.66 21.49
CA PRO A 174 20.74 3.29 20.50
C PRO A 174 21.42 2.30 19.54
N GLU A 175 21.41 0.99 19.86
CA GLU A 175 21.92 -0.10 19.01
C GLU A 175 20.88 -0.58 17.95
N LEU A 176 19.73 0.08 17.84
CA LEU A 176 18.69 -0.23 16.86
C LEU A 176 19.00 0.54 15.55
N PRO A 177 19.38 -0.13 14.42
CA PRO A 177 19.92 0.54 13.23
C PRO A 177 18.95 1.55 12.62
N ASP A 178 17.68 1.18 12.54
CA ASP A 178 16.57 2.06 12.24
C ASP A 178 15.34 1.66 13.08
N PRO A 179 14.39 2.56 13.33
CA PRO A 179 13.22 2.24 14.16
C PRO A 179 12.29 1.14 13.59
N GLN A 180 12.32 0.86 12.29
CA GLN A 180 11.53 -0.20 11.66
C GLN A 180 12.15 -1.59 11.91
N SER A 181 13.46 -1.67 12.17
CA SER A 181 14.16 -2.89 12.57
C SER A 181 13.54 -3.59 13.79
N MET A 182 12.75 -2.91 14.63
CA MET A 182 12.01 -3.58 15.71
C MET A 182 10.95 -4.60 15.22
N PHE A 183 10.55 -4.52 13.95
CA PHE A 183 9.68 -5.48 13.28
C PHE A 183 10.46 -6.44 12.35
N ASP A 184 11.78 -6.25 12.17
CA ASP A 184 12.60 -7.17 11.39
C ASP A 184 12.79 -8.50 12.14
N ILE A 185 12.54 -9.61 11.45
CA ILE A 185 12.56 -10.95 12.05
C ILE A 185 13.97 -11.42 12.43
N ASN A 186 15.01 -10.92 11.77
CA ASN A 186 16.42 -11.20 12.08
C ASN A 186 16.84 -10.42 13.32
N TYR A 187 16.50 -9.13 13.39
CA TYR A 187 16.72 -8.31 14.59
C TYR A 187 15.99 -8.91 15.79
N PHE A 188 14.70 -9.27 15.66
CA PHE A 188 13.95 -9.97 16.72
C PHE A 188 14.54 -11.34 17.11
N THR A 189 15.36 -11.97 16.24
CA THR A 189 16.12 -13.18 16.59
C THR A 189 17.37 -12.86 17.40
N HIS A 190 17.99 -11.71 17.18
CA HIS A 190 19.20 -11.26 17.87
C HIS A 190 18.87 -10.59 19.21
N ASP A 191 17.93 -9.65 19.21
CA ASP A 191 17.45 -8.92 20.37
C ASP A 191 15.95 -8.58 20.25
N PRO A 192 15.06 -9.33 20.93
CA PRO A 192 13.62 -9.05 20.93
C PRO A 192 13.21 -7.94 21.92
N ARG A 193 14.14 -7.36 22.71
CA ARG A 193 13.81 -6.38 23.76
C ARG A 193 13.09 -5.11 23.23
N PRO A 194 13.48 -4.50 22.09
CA PRO A 194 12.78 -3.32 21.57
C PRO A 194 11.33 -3.63 21.19
N PHE A 195 11.08 -4.79 20.56
CA PHE A 195 9.74 -5.23 20.20
C PHE A 195 8.86 -5.41 21.45
N PHE A 196 9.32 -6.13 22.48
CA PHE A 196 8.51 -6.35 23.68
C PHE A 196 8.31 -5.08 24.49
N ARG A 197 9.32 -4.21 24.57
CA ARG A 197 9.21 -2.88 25.20
C ARG A 197 8.14 -2.01 24.53
N PHE A 198 8.03 -2.07 23.20
CA PHE A 198 6.98 -1.44 22.42
C PHE A 198 5.61 -2.14 22.56
N ALA A 199 5.56 -3.47 22.52
CA ALA A 199 4.33 -4.25 22.66
C ALA A 199 3.63 -3.97 23.99
N LYS A 200 4.40 -3.82 25.07
CA LYS A 200 3.91 -3.41 26.40
C LYS A 200 3.21 -2.06 26.38
N ASP A 201 3.78 -1.08 25.66
CA ASP A 201 3.25 0.27 25.52
C ASP A 201 1.91 0.29 24.76
N ILE A 202 1.65 -0.65 23.84
CA ILE A 202 0.43 -0.66 23.01
C ILE A 202 -0.48 -1.90 23.21
N TRP A 203 -0.30 -2.63 24.32
CA TRP A 203 -1.01 -3.89 24.54
C TRP A 203 -2.54 -3.70 24.64
N PRO A 204 -3.36 -4.56 23.99
CA PRO A 204 -4.82 -4.42 24.00
C PRO A 204 -5.46 -4.31 25.40
N GLY A 205 -6.47 -3.45 25.48
CA GLY A 205 -7.24 -3.18 26.71
C GLY A 205 -6.74 -2.00 27.55
N GLN A 206 -5.62 -1.37 27.20
CA GLN A 206 -5.15 -0.13 27.85
C GLN A 206 -5.86 1.14 27.32
N TYR A 207 -6.43 1.08 26.12
CA TYR A 207 -6.93 2.22 25.37
C TYR A 207 -8.42 2.07 25.02
N GLN A 208 -9.08 3.19 24.69
CA GLN A 208 -10.48 3.23 24.23
C GLN A 208 -10.55 3.68 22.77
N PRO A 209 -11.50 3.18 21.95
CA PRO A 209 -11.59 3.59 20.55
C PRO A 209 -11.93 5.08 20.34
N SER A 210 -11.44 5.65 19.25
CA SER A 210 -11.75 7.02 18.83
C SER A 210 -13.11 7.14 18.13
N LEU A 211 -13.58 8.38 17.93
CA LEU A 211 -14.71 8.69 17.04
C LEU A 211 -14.58 8.10 15.61
N ALA A 212 -13.37 7.97 15.05
CA ALA A 212 -13.17 7.38 13.72
C ALA A 212 -13.53 5.88 13.70
N HIS A 213 -13.15 5.13 14.74
CA HIS A 213 -13.54 3.74 14.92
C HIS A 213 -15.07 3.59 15.08
N HIS A 214 -15.69 4.44 15.90
CA HIS A 214 -17.15 4.44 16.06
C HIS A 214 -17.90 4.82 14.78
N PHE A 215 -17.35 5.70 13.94
CA PHE A 215 -17.89 6.03 12.62
C PHE A 215 -17.84 4.83 11.66
N ILE A 216 -16.74 4.06 11.65
CA ILE A 216 -16.62 2.83 10.85
C ILE A 216 -17.63 1.78 11.34
N ALA A 217 -17.79 1.61 12.65
CA ALA A 217 -18.78 0.72 13.25
C ALA A 217 -20.22 1.14 12.91
N GLU A 218 -20.52 2.44 12.87
CA GLU A 218 -21.82 2.96 12.46
C GLU A 218 -22.10 2.71 10.96
N LEU A 219 -21.10 2.84 10.08
CA LEU A 219 -21.23 2.45 8.67
C LEU A 219 -21.43 0.93 8.49
N GLU A 220 -20.87 0.09 9.37
CA GLU A 220 -21.18 -1.35 9.38
C GLU A 220 -22.60 -1.61 9.88
N ARG A 221 -23.03 -0.92 10.95
CA ARG A 221 -24.39 -1.00 11.51
C ARG A 221 -25.48 -0.53 10.53
N GLN A 222 -25.14 0.32 9.58
CA GLN A 222 -26.01 0.75 8.47
C GLN A 222 -25.96 -0.17 7.24
N ASP A 223 -25.19 -1.28 7.28
CA ASP A 223 -24.91 -2.17 6.14
C ASP A 223 -24.29 -1.45 4.91
N LYS A 224 -23.43 -0.46 5.18
CA LYS A 224 -22.75 0.34 4.15
C LYS A 224 -21.26 0.03 4.04
N LEU A 225 -20.62 -0.44 5.10
CA LEU A 225 -19.23 -0.91 5.08
C LEU A 225 -19.12 -2.25 4.32
N LEU A 226 -18.32 -2.30 3.25
CA LEU A 226 -17.88 -3.56 2.62
C LEU A 226 -16.78 -4.23 3.44
N ARG A 227 -15.77 -3.44 3.83
CA ARG A 227 -14.63 -3.87 4.63
C ARG A 227 -13.86 -2.67 5.19
N ASN A 228 -13.37 -2.78 6.41
CA ASN A 228 -12.24 -1.98 6.91
C ASN A 228 -10.96 -2.81 6.78
N TYR A 229 -9.97 -2.31 6.04
CA TYR A 229 -8.62 -2.83 5.97
C TYR A 229 -7.72 -1.99 6.86
N THR A 230 -7.30 -2.53 8.00
CA THR A 230 -6.47 -1.81 8.98
C THR A 230 -5.01 -2.24 8.90
N GLN A 231 -4.12 -1.23 8.92
CA GLN A 231 -2.68 -1.41 9.13
C GLN A 231 -2.32 -1.46 10.64
N ASN A 232 -3.30 -1.22 11.53
CA ASN A 232 -3.08 -1.23 12.97
C ASN A 232 -3.01 -2.65 13.53
N ILE A 233 -2.24 -2.77 14.61
CA ILE A 233 -2.11 -4.00 15.42
C ILE A 233 -2.73 -3.84 16.83
N ASP A 234 -3.16 -2.62 17.19
CA ASP A 234 -3.73 -2.25 18.50
C ASP A 234 -5.09 -2.91 18.81
N SER A 235 -5.80 -3.39 17.79
CA SER A 235 -7.06 -4.13 17.89
C SER A 235 -8.25 -3.33 18.44
N LEU A 236 -8.19 -1.99 18.40
CA LEU A 236 -9.29 -1.11 18.83
C LEU A 236 -10.57 -1.25 17.97
N GLU A 237 -10.44 -1.79 16.75
CA GLU A 237 -11.59 -2.09 15.88
C GLU A 237 -12.52 -3.15 16.49
N HIS A 238 -11.96 -4.15 17.19
CA HIS A 238 -12.74 -5.18 17.86
C HIS A 238 -13.52 -4.63 19.08
N LEU A 239 -12.91 -3.73 19.85
CA LEU A 239 -13.62 -3.02 20.94
C LEU A 239 -14.74 -2.11 20.41
N SER A 240 -14.66 -1.73 19.13
CA SER A 240 -15.67 -0.95 18.42
C SER A 240 -16.78 -1.80 17.79
N SER A 241 -16.74 -3.13 17.95
CA SER A 241 -17.67 -4.08 17.32
C SER A 241 -17.65 -4.07 15.78
N ILE A 242 -16.52 -3.69 15.16
CA ILE A 242 -16.32 -3.81 13.71
C ILE A 242 -16.04 -5.29 13.38
N THR A 243 -16.87 -5.92 12.55
CA THR A 243 -16.75 -7.34 12.18
C THR A 243 -16.35 -7.53 10.72
N ARG A 244 -16.65 -6.57 9.84
CA ARG A 244 -16.13 -6.52 8.47
C ARG A 244 -14.71 -5.96 8.46
N LEU A 245 -13.81 -6.61 9.19
CA LEU A 245 -12.41 -6.21 9.39
C LEU A 245 -11.43 -7.12 8.64
N ILE A 246 -10.31 -6.56 8.18
CA ILE A 246 -9.08 -7.27 7.81
C ILE A 246 -7.91 -6.54 8.50
N GLN A 247 -7.14 -7.26 9.32
CA GLN A 247 -5.93 -6.75 9.96
C GLN A 247 -4.71 -7.10 9.10
N CYS A 248 -4.30 -6.17 8.23
CA CYS A 248 -3.31 -6.39 7.18
C CYS A 248 -1.92 -6.78 7.72
N HIS A 249 -1.58 -6.32 8.93
CA HIS A 249 -0.32 -6.64 9.62
C HIS A 249 -0.50 -7.60 10.81
N GLY A 250 -1.64 -8.30 10.87
CA GLY A 250 -2.01 -9.14 12.01
C GLY A 250 -2.37 -8.31 13.25
N SER A 251 -2.28 -8.93 14.43
CA SER A 251 -2.56 -8.28 15.71
C SER A 251 -1.96 -9.05 16.89
N PHE A 252 -1.93 -8.44 18.07
CA PHE A 252 -1.50 -9.08 19.32
C PHE A 252 -2.40 -10.23 19.80
N SER A 253 -3.53 -10.53 19.13
CA SER A 253 -4.54 -11.51 19.56
C SER A 253 -3.99 -12.87 19.98
N THR A 254 -2.90 -13.33 19.37
CA THR A 254 -2.26 -14.63 19.70
C THR A 254 -0.75 -14.58 19.47
N ALA A 255 0.03 -15.22 20.33
CA ALA A 255 1.47 -15.42 20.14
C ALA A 255 1.80 -16.87 19.74
N THR A 256 2.93 -17.07 19.02
CA THR A 256 3.36 -18.39 18.54
C THR A 256 4.86 -18.58 18.78
N CYS A 257 5.26 -19.70 19.40
CA CYS A 257 6.65 -20.02 19.63
C CYS A 257 7.39 -20.28 18.30
N ARG A 258 8.48 -19.56 18.05
CA ARG A 258 9.25 -19.64 16.80
C ARG A 258 10.02 -20.97 16.59
N ASN A 259 10.13 -21.81 17.62
CA ASN A 259 10.86 -23.08 17.55
C ASN A 259 9.96 -24.32 17.45
N CYS A 260 8.84 -24.36 18.20
CA CYS A 260 7.93 -25.52 18.23
C CYS A 260 6.52 -25.22 17.68
N HIS A 261 6.26 -24.00 17.22
CA HIS A 261 4.96 -23.52 16.73
C HIS A 261 3.78 -23.67 17.71
N TYR A 262 4.05 -23.92 18.99
CA TYR A 262 3.02 -23.86 20.03
C TYR A 262 2.43 -22.45 20.10
N LYS A 263 1.10 -22.36 20.12
CA LYS A 263 0.35 -21.12 19.96
C LYS A 263 -0.54 -20.88 21.19
N VAL A 264 -0.50 -19.65 21.70
CA VAL A 264 -1.22 -19.19 22.89
C VAL A 264 -2.06 -17.94 22.57
N GLN A 265 -3.09 -17.68 23.36
CA GLN A 265 -3.81 -16.41 23.37
C GLN A 265 -2.95 -15.30 23.99
N SER A 266 -3.29 -14.04 23.69
CA SER A 266 -2.57 -12.88 24.21
C SER A 266 -2.55 -12.81 25.74
N ASP A 267 -3.70 -12.97 26.39
CA ASP A 267 -3.83 -12.87 27.85
C ASP A 267 -3.04 -13.95 28.62
N GLU A 268 -2.61 -15.05 27.97
CA GLU A 268 -1.75 -16.08 28.59
C GLU A 268 -0.31 -15.60 28.85
N ILE A 269 0.19 -14.62 28.08
CA ILE A 269 1.56 -14.08 28.19
C ILE A 269 1.61 -12.62 28.66
N LYS A 270 0.45 -12.00 28.89
CA LYS A 270 0.30 -10.56 29.15
C LYS A 270 1.10 -10.04 30.34
N ASP A 271 1.25 -10.85 31.39
CA ASP A 271 2.02 -10.48 32.58
C ASP A 271 3.54 -10.73 32.42
N GLU A 272 3.96 -11.39 31.33
CA GLU A 272 5.38 -11.64 30.98
C GLU A 272 5.96 -10.57 30.01
N ILE A 273 5.12 -9.65 29.51
CA ILE A 273 5.42 -8.56 28.57
C ILE A 273 5.53 -7.24 29.32
#